data_AF-A0A7S1QCE7-F1
#
_entry.id   AF-A0A7S1QCE7-F1
#
_cell.length_a   1.000
_cell.length_b   1.000
_cell.length_c   1.000
_cell.angle_alpha   90.00
_cell.angle_beta   90.00
_cell.angle_gamma   90.00
#
_symmetry.space_group_name_H-M   'P 1'
#
loop_
_entity.id
_entity.type
_entity.pdbx_description
1 polymer ?
#
loop_
_entity_poly.entity_id
_entity_poly.type
_entity_poly.pdbx_seq_one_letter_code
_entity_poly.pdbx_strand_id
1 'polypeptide(L)'
;DQGWTPLAIAASGGHVEVVRILCDAGADKAGRSSSGATPLFLAVNSGHTDVARYLSEAGADLDEGLAVGLTPLHSAVLAGRAELVQLLCEGKADVGRARRWDGKT
;
A
#
# COMPACT_ATOMS: atom_id res chain seq x y z
N ASP A 1 20.35 8.92 1.46
CA ASP A 1 19.12 8.73 2.25
C ASP A 1 18.13 7.90 1.48
N GLN A 2 17.59 6.82 2.08
CA GLN A 2 16.74 5.87 1.35
C GLN A 2 15.29 6.37 1.12
N GLY A 3 14.96 7.63 1.46
CA GLY A 3 13.65 8.22 1.16
C GLY A 3 12.46 7.59 1.89
N TRP A 4 12.67 6.70 2.86
CA TRP A 4 11.59 6.07 3.62
C TRP A 4 11.01 7.05 4.63
N THR A 5 9.69 7.26 4.57
CA THR A 5 8.97 7.99 5.61
C THR A 5 8.79 7.10 6.86
N PRO A 6 8.63 7.67 8.07
CA PRO A 6 8.30 6.89 9.26
C PRO A 6 7.05 6.03 9.05
N LEU A 7 6.06 6.55 8.33
CA LEU A 7 4.83 5.83 7.99
C LEU A 7 5.11 4.64 7.07
N ALA A 8 5.97 4.79 6.06
CA ALA A 8 6.38 3.70 5.18
C ALA A 8 7.11 2.58 5.93
N ILE A 9 7.99 2.93 6.89
CA ILE A 9 8.70 1.97 7.73
C ILE A 9 7.71 1.19 8.60
N ALA A 10 6.82 1.90 9.31
CA ALA A 10 5.82 1.29 10.17
C ALA A 10 4.86 0.39 9.38
N ALA A 11 4.47 0.82 8.18
CA ALA A 11 3.58 0.06 7.32
C ALA A 11 4.25 -1.21 6.77
N SER A 12 5.50 -1.12 6.33
CA SER A 12 6.28 -2.27 5.86
C SER A 12 6.58 -3.29 6.96
N GLY A 13 6.64 -2.85 8.23
CA GLY A 13 6.88 -3.71 9.39
C GLY A 13 5.60 -4.20 10.09
N GLY A 14 4.42 -3.81 9.63
CA GLY A 14 3.14 -4.27 10.18
C GLY A 14 2.77 -3.64 11.53
N HIS A 15 3.35 -2.50 11.89
CA HIS A 15 3.15 -1.86 13.18
C HIS A 15 1.87 -1.00 13.21
N VAL A 16 0.70 -1.64 13.28
CA VAL A 16 -0.62 -0.98 13.16
C VAL A 16 -0.82 0.18 14.15
N GLU A 17 -0.44 0.01 15.42
CA GLU A 17 -0.52 1.07 16.44
C GLU A 17 0.36 2.29 16.08
N VAL A 18 1.57 2.05 15.58
CA VAL A 18 2.49 3.11 15.17
C VAL A 18 1.96 3.82 13.92
N VAL A 19 1.44 3.06 12.95
CA VAL A 19 0.78 3.61 11.75
C VAL A 19 -0.37 4.53 12.15
N ARG A 20 -1.21 4.11 13.10
CA ARG A 20 -2.32 4.91 13.62
C ARG A 20 -1.83 6.23 14.21
N ILE A 21 -0.88 6.17 15.15
CA ILE A 21 -0.29 7.36 15.79
C ILE A 21 0.28 8.33 14.75
N LEU A 22 0.98 7.82 13.74
CA LEU A 22 1.58 8.64 12.69
C LEU A 22 0.50 9.31 11.82
N CYS A 23 -0.54 8.58 11.43
CA CYS A 23 -1.66 9.15 10.68
C CYS A 23 -2.42 10.20 11.48
N ASP A 24 -2.66 9.97 12.78
CA ASP A 24 -3.31 10.93 13.68
C ASP A 24 -2.46 12.21 13.86
N ALA A 25 -1.14 12.07 13.79
CA ALA A 25 -0.20 13.19 13.78
C ALA A 25 -0.08 13.90 12.41
N GLY A 26 -0.86 13.49 11.40
CA GLY A 26 -0.89 14.12 10.08
C GLY A 26 0.20 13.65 9.13
N ALA A 27 0.76 12.44 9.32
CA ALA A 27 1.72 11.87 8.38
C ALA A 27 1.14 11.74 6.97
N ASP A 28 1.97 12.06 5.97
CA ASP A 28 1.60 11.94 4.56
C ASP A 28 1.47 10.47 4.14
N LYS A 29 0.23 10.06 3.84
CA LYS A 29 -0.11 8.71 3.36
C LYS A 29 0.31 8.46 1.91
N ALA A 30 0.57 9.51 1.14
CA ALA A 30 1.09 9.41 -0.23
C ALA A 30 2.63 9.45 -0.27
N GLY A 31 3.28 9.64 0.89
CA GLY A 31 4.73 9.76 1.00
C GLY A 31 5.46 8.53 0.49
N ARG A 32 6.16 8.67 -0.64
CA ARG A 32 6.82 7.55 -1.33
C ARG A 32 8.22 7.28 -0.80
N SER A 33 8.60 6.00 -0.74
CA SER A 33 10.00 5.59 -0.55
C SER A 33 10.88 5.98 -1.76
N SER A 34 12.20 5.77 -1.68
CA SER A 34 13.09 5.94 -2.84
C SER A 34 12.75 5.05 -4.04
N SER A 35 12.09 3.91 -3.83
CA SER A 35 11.59 3.05 -4.91
C SER A 35 10.22 3.49 -5.46
N GLY A 36 9.67 4.58 -4.93
CA GLY A 36 8.35 5.08 -5.28
C GLY A 36 7.21 4.33 -4.60
N ALA A 37 7.49 3.53 -3.56
CA ALA A 37 6.48 2.73 -2.89
C ALA A 37 5.68 3.57 -1.88
N THR A 38 4.34 3.51 -1.94
CA THR A 38 3.47 4.10 -0.92
C THR A 38 3.44 3.24 0.36
N PRO A 39 3.10 3.81 1.54
CA PRO A 39 2.92 3.05 2.76
C PRO A 39 1.89 1.91 2.60
N LEU A 40 0.80 2.16 1.88
CA LEU A 40 -0.21 1.14 1.59
C LEU A 40 0.37 0.00 0.75
N PHE A 41 1.12 0.32 -0.31
CA PHE A 41 1.77 -0.69 -1.13
C PHE A 41 2.70 -1.57 -0.31
N LEU A 42 3.50 -0.97 0.57
CA LEU A 42 4.42 -1.70 1.44
C LEU A 42 3.68 -2.64 2.40
N ALA A 43 2.59 -2.17 3.01
CA ALA A 43 1.75 -3.02 3.85
C ALA A 43 1.17 -4.20 3.07
N VAL A 44 0.64 -3.96 1.87
CA VAL A 44 0.07 -5.01 1.01
C VAL A 44 1.13 -5.98 0.50
N ASN A 45 2.31 -5.47 0.13
CA ASN A 45 3.45 -6.26 -0.34
C ASN A 45 4.04 -7.13 0.77
N SER A 46 4.12 -6.63 2.01
CA SER A 46 4.53 -7.39 3.18
C SER A 46 3.44 -8.32 3.74
N GLY A 47 2.16 -8.04 3.46
CA GLY A 47 1.03 -8.90 3.84
C GLY A 47 0.37 -8.50 5.14
N HIS A 48 0.55 -7.25 5.55
CA HIS A 48 0.00 -6.71 6.78
C HIS A 48 -1.41 -6.20 6.54
N THR A 49 -2.38 -7.12 6.57
CA THR A 49 -3.80 -6.83 6.32
C THR A 49 -4.35 -5.75 7.24
N ASP A 50 -4.01 -5.76 8.53
CA ASP A 50 -4.52 -4.78 9.49
C ASP A 50 -4.03 -3.35 9.20
N VAL A 51 -2.76 -3.23 8.79
CA VAL A 51 -2.19 -1.96 8.36
C VAL A 51 -2.85 -1.50 7.05
N ALA A 52 -2.99 -2.40 6.08
CA ALA A 52 -3.63 -2.08 4.80
C ALA A 52 -5.09 -1.63 5.00
N ARG A 53 -5.82 -2.28 5.91
CA ARG A 53 -7.17 -1.90 6.32
C ARG A 53 -7.20 -0.49 6.87
N TYR A 54 -6.37 -0.22 7.86
CA TYR A 54 -6.32 1.09 8.49
C TYR A 54 -5.96 2.19 7.48
N LEU A 55 -4.95 1.98 6.64
CA LEU A 55 -4.55 2.97 5.64
C LEU A 55 -5.65 3.22 4.59
N SER A 56 -6.38 2.16 4.18
CA SER A 56 -7.55 2.28 3.30
C SER A 56 -8.65 3.13 3.95
N GLU A 57 -9.02 2.83 5.19
CA GLU A 57 -10.02 3.58 5.96
C GLU A 57 -9.58 5.03 6.23
N ALA A 58 -8.28 5.26 6.39
CA ALA A 58 -7.69 6.59 6.57
C ALA A 58 -7.58 7.39 5.26
N GLY A 59 -8.04 6.85 4.13
CA GLY A 59 -8.08 7.53 2.83
C GLY A 59 -6.75 7.54 2.08
N ALA A 60 -5.91 6.51 2.23
CA ALA A 60 -4.78 6.32 1.33
C ALA A 60 -5.27 5.98 -0.09
N ASP A 61 -4.53 6.43 -1.10
CA ASP A 61 -4.81 6.06 -2.50
C ASP A 61 -4.52 4.57 -2.71
N LEU A 62 -5.53 3.82 -3.16
CA LEU A 62 -5.47 2.38 -3.34
C LEU A 62 -4.87 1.95 -4.68
N ASP A 63 -4.71 2.88 -5.61
CA ASP A 63 -4.17 2.64 -6.95
C ASP A 63 -2.72 3.13 -7.07
N GLU A 64 -2.28 4.01 -6.18
CA GLU A 64 -0.86 4.40 -6.09
C GLU A 64 -0.04 3.36 -5.32
N GLY A 65 0.82 2.65 -6.05
CA GLY A 65 1.65 1.60 -5.48
C GLY A 65 3.15 1.88 -5.55
N LEU A 66 3.73 1.64 -6.72
CA LEU A 66 5.17 1.70 -6.99
C LEU A 66 5.44 2.56 -8.23
N ALA A 67 6.65 3.12 -8.35
CA ALA A 67 7.03 4.00 -9.47
C ALA A 67 6.86 3.35 -10.87
N VAL A 68 6.92 2.02 -10.95
CA VAL A 68 6.74 1.26 -12.20
C VAL A 68 5.27 0.99 -12.55
N GLY A 69 4.32 1.66 -11.89
CA GLY A 69 2.88 1.53 -12.15
C GLY A 69 2.23 0.28 -11.54
N LEU A 70 2.96 -0.49 -10.74
CA LEU A 70 2.36 -1.58 -9.96
C LEU A 70 1.50 -0.99 -8.83
N THR A 71 0.25 -1.43 -8.77
CA THR A 71 -0.71 -1.05 -7.72
C THR A 71 -0.65 -2.02 -6.54
N PRO A 72 -1.12 -1.64 -5.34
CA PRO A 72 -1.34 -2.58 -4.24
C PRO A 72 -2.12 -3.82 -4.66
N LEU A 73 -3.15 -3.67 -5.50
CA LEU A 73 -3.97 -4.79 -5.99
C LEU A 73 -3.15 -5.78 -6.85
N HIS A 74 -2.25 -5.30 -7.70
CA HIS A 74 -1.32 -6.19 -8.42
C HIS A 74 -0.49 -7.04 -7.45
N SER A 75 0.06 -6.42 -6.39
CA SER A 75 0.88 -7.12 -5.41
C SER A 75 0.06 -8.16 -4.62
N ALA A 76 -1.17 -7.84 -4.23
CA ALA A 76 -2.05 -8.75 -3.52
C ALA A 76 -2.42 -9.99 -4.38
N VAL A 77 -2.73 -9.77 -5.66
CA VAL A 77 -3.06 -10.84 -6.62
C VAL A 77 -1.85 -11.71 -6.89
N LEU A 78 -0.67 -11.13 -7.17
CA LEU A 78 0.56 -11.87 -7.42
C LEU A 78 0.98 -12.73 -6.21
N ALA A 79 0.77 -12.22 -4.99
CA ALA A 79 1.08 -12.93 -3.76
C ALA A 79 -0.02 -13.94 -3.34
N GLY A 80 -1.14 -14.03 -4.06
CA GLY A 80 -2.25 -14.94 -3.74
C GLY A 80 -2.99 -14.60 -2.44
N ARG A 81 -2.96 -13.33 -2.00
CA ARG A 81 -3.51 -12.91 -0.70
C ARG A 81 -4.98 -12.52 -0.81
N ALA A 82 -5.86 -13.51 -0.76
CA ALA A 82 -7.31 -13.35 -0.97
C ALA A 82 -7.94 -12.25 -0.07
N GLU A 83 -7.57 -12.19 1.21
CA GLU A 83 -8.09 -11.17 2.14
C GLU A 83 -7.70 -9.75 1.72
N LEU A 84 -6.46 -9.54 1.27
CA LEU A 84 -6.01 -8.23 0.78
C LEU A 84 -6.66 -7.86 -0.55
N VAL A 85 -6.91 -8.84 -1.43
CA VAL A 85 -7.67 -8.61 -2.67
C VAL A 85 -9.10 -8.17 -2.34
N GLN A 86 -9.77 -8.86 -1.42
CA GLN A 86 -11.12 -8.49 -0.97
C GLN A 86 -11.12 -7.08 -0.38
N LEU A 87 -10.19 -6.79 0.54
CA LEU A 87 -10.06 -5.49 1.18
C LEU A 87 -9.90 -4.33 0.17
N LEU A 88 -9.03 -4.51 -0.83
CA LEU A 88 -8.79 -3.48 -1.84
C LEU A 88 -9.99 -3.30 -2.77
N CYS A 89 -10.67 -4.40 -3.13
CA CYS A 89 -11.90 -4.34 -3.93
C CYS A 89 -13.05 -3.66 -3.17
N GLU A 90 -13.22 -3.96 -1.88
CA GLU A 90 -14.19 -3.29 -1.00
C GLU A 90 -13.87 -1.80 -0.81
N GLY A 91 -12.58 -1.46 -0.74
CA GLY A 91 -12.07 -0.10 -0.73
C GLY A 91 -12.26 0.67 -2.05
N LYS A 92 -12.83 0.04 -3.09
CA LYS A 92 -13.02 0.59 -4.44
C LYS A 92 -11.73 0.87 -5.21
N ALA A 93 -10.66 0.10 -4.97
CA ALA A 93 -9.50 0.10 -5.85
C ALA A 93 -9.91 -0.20 -7.30
N ASP A 94 -9.27 0.45 -8.28
CA ASP A 94 -9.62 0.26 -9.69
C ASP A 94 -9.09 -1.10 -10.20
N VAL A 95 -10.01 -2.07 -10.28
CA VAL A 95 -9.75 -3.41 -10.82
C VAL A 95 -9.28 -3.36 -12.28
N GLY A 96 -9.67 -2.34 -13.05
CA GLY A 96 -9.23 -2.11 -14.41
C GLY A 96 -7.77 -1.69 -14.50
N ARG A 97 -7.29 -0.89 -13.54
CA ARG A 97 -5.86 -0.55 -13.40
C ARG A 97 -5.01 -1.73 -12.96
N ALA A 98 -5.59 -2.75 -12.36
CA ALA A 98 -4.89 -4.00 -12.03
C ALA A 98 -4.67 -4.94 -13.24
N ARG A 99 -5.08 -4.56 -14.47
CA ARG A 99 -4.86 -5.41 -15.65
C ARG A 99 -3.46 -5.24 -16.27
N ARG A 100 -2.79 -6.40 -16.36
CA ARG A 100 -1.52 -6.71 -17.04
C ARG A 100 -0.42 -5.68 -16.78
N TRP A 101 0.41 -5.97 -15.78
CA TRP A 101 1.84 -5.72 -15.92
C TRP A 101 2.31 -6.45 -17.19
N ASP A 102 2.60 -5.70 -18.26
CA ASP A 102 2.97 -6.24 -19.57
C ASP A 102 4.46 -6.60 -19.67
N GLY A 103 5.20 -6.45 -18.56
CA GLY A 103 6.60 -6.81 -18.44
C GLY A 103 7.54 -5.97 -19.31
N LYS A 104 7.08 -4.83 -19.84
CA LYS A 104 7.91 -3.98 -20.69
C LYS A 104 8.58 -2.89 -19.85
N THR A 105 9.81 -3.19 -19.46
CA THR A 105 10.87 -2.20 -19.23
C THR A 105 11.58 -1.90 -20.54
#